data_AF-A0A378J1M5-F1
#
_entry.id   AF-A0A378J1M5-F1
#
_cell.length_a   1.000
_cell.length_b   1.000
_cell.length_c   1.000
_cell.angle_alpha   90.00
_cell.angle_beta   90.00
_cell.angle_gamma   90.00
#
_symmetry.space_group_name_H-M   'P 1'
#
loop_
_entity.id
_entity.type
_entity.pdbx_description
1 polymer ?
#
loop_
_entity_poly.entity_id
_entity_poly.type
_entity_poly.pdbx_seq_one_letter_code
_entity_poly.pdbx_strand_id
1 'polypeptide(L)'
;MATKKADLGTATNNLSRNWGWLLALGILFVILGCIGLGMVVGLTLASMIFLGALLIVAGVTQIIDVFKCKHWKGVVWHALIAVLYLIGGCLIIYDPILASTLITAMLASVLIIIGISRIFMALMLKGSAGWGWLLLAGLIAIALGVMILAHWPISGLWVIGLFIAIEMIVDGWTYIFLALSIKRRAG
;
A
#
# COMPACT_ATOMS: atom_id res chain seq x y z
N MET A 1 -28.57 22.86 -13.59
CA MET A 1 -28.72 21.42 -13.95
C MET A 1 -28.03 21.05 -15.26
N ALA A 2 -27.89 21.96 -16.23
CA ALA A 2 -27.22 21.70 -17.53
C ALA A 2 -25.68 21.56 -17.46
N THR A 3 -25.01 22.26 -16.54
CA THR A 3 -23.54 22.24 -16.37
C THR A 3 -23.00 20.88 -15.92
N LYS A 4 -23.65 20.22 -14.95
CA LYS A 4 -23.24 18.89 -14.46
C LYS A 4 -23.31 17.78 -15.52
N LYS A 5 -24.24 17.89 -16.48
CA LYS A 5 -24.37 16.92 -17.60
C LYS A 5 -23.25 17.07 -18.62
N ALA A 6 -22.78 18.30 -18.85
CA ALA A 6 -21.66 18.57 -19.76
C ALA A 6 -20.32 18.06 -19.20
N ASP A 7 -20.07 18.25 -17.90
CA ASP A 7 -18.86 17.73 -17.23
C ASP A 7 -18.83 16.19 -17.16
N LEU A 8 -19.99 15.55 -16.98
CA LEU A 8 -20.09 14.09 -17.02
C LEU A 8 -19.79 13.55 -18.42
N GLY A 9 -20.23 14.24 -19.47
CA GLY A 9 -20.00 13.85 -20.86
C GLY A 9 -18.55 13.97 -21.32
N THR A 10 -17.82 14.99 -20.85
CA THR A 10 -16.38 15.16 -21.16
C THR A 10 -15.51 14.14 -20.42
N ALA A 11 -15.81 13.86 -19.14
CA ALA A 11 -15.11 12.85 -18.35
C ALA A 11 -15.26 11.43 -18.94
N THR A 12 -16.48 11.06 -19.38
CA THR A 12 -16.72 9.75 -20.03
C THR A 12 -16.04 9.63 -21.38
N ASN A 13 -15.95 10.71 -22.16
CA ASN A 13 -15.26 10.71 -23.46
C ASN A 13 -13.73 10.60 -23.32
N ASN A 14 -13.15 11.17 -22.27
CA ASN A 14 -11.72 11.02 -21.99
C ASN A 14 -11.39 9.61 -21.49
N LEU A 15 -12.27 8.98 -20.70
CA LEU A 15 -12.10 7.59 -20.26
C LEU A 15 -12.24 6.57 -21.40
N SER A 16 -13.21 6.74 -22.30
CA SER A 16 -13.38 5.84 -23.45
C SER A 16 -12.21 5.95 -24.43
N ARG A 17 -11.67 7.16 -24.62
CA ARG A 17 -10.48 7.39 -25.47
C ARG A 17 -9.20 6.80 -24.89
N ASN A 18 -9.06 6.75 -23.56
CA ASN A 18 -7.87 6.25 -22.87
C ASN A 18 -7.99 4.78 -22.41
N TRP A 19 -9.02 4.06 -22.86
CA TRP A 19 -9.21 2.64 -22.54
C TRP A 19 -7.98 1.78 -22.82
N GLY A 20 -7.35 1.97 -23.99
CA GLY A 20 -6.16 1.23 -24.38
C GLY A 20 -4.97 1.50 -23.46
N TRP A 21 -4.85 2.72 -22.94
CA TRP A 21 -3.80 3.07 -21.98
C TRP A 21 -4.03 2.40 -20.62
N LEU A 22 -5.26 2.37 -20.13
CA LEU A 22 -5.61 1.64 -18.89
C LEU A 22 -5.34 0.15 -19.02
N LEU A 23 -5.65 -0.44 -20.18
CA LEU A 23 -5.33 -1.85 -20.46
C LEU A 23 -3.82 -2.09 -20.48
N ALA A 24 -3.06 -1.24 -21.18
CA ALA A 24 -1.60 -1.35 -21.24
C ALA A 24 -0.97 -1.21 -19.85
N LEU A 25 -1.45 -0.25 -19.04
CA LEU A 25 -1.02 -0.07 -17.66
C LEU A 25 -1.31 -1.33 -16.84
N GLY A 26 -2.53 -1.88 -16.93
CA GLY A 26 -2.89 -3.11 -16.21
C GLY A 26 -2.02 -4.30 -16.58
N ILE A 27 -1.76 -4.53 -17.88
CA ILE A 27 -0.86 -5.59 -18.35
C ILE A 27 0.56 -5.37 -17.82
N LEU A 28 1.05 -4.13 -17.86
CA LEU A 28 2.36 -3.78 -17.32
C LEU A 28 2.47 -4.10 -15.83
N PHE A 29 1.46 -3.74 -15.03
CA PHE A 29 1.41 -4.04 -13.59
C PHE A 29 1.41 -5.55 -13.31
N VAL A 30 0.65 -6.35 -14.07
CA VAL A 30 0.68 -7.82 -13.95
C VAL A 30 2.07 -8.36 -14.27
N ILE A 31 2.71 -7.91 -15.35
CA ILE A 31 4.06 -8.36 -15.73
C ILE A 31 5.07 -7.98 -14.65
N LEU A 32 5.06 -6.74 -14.19
CA LEU A 32 5.96 -6.26 -13.14
C LEU A 32 5.74 -7.01 -11.82
N GLY A 33 4.49 -7.30 -11.45
CA GLY A 33 4.17 -8.09 -10.27
C GLY A 33 4.67 -9.54 -10.39
N CYS A 34 4.48 -10.18 -11.56
CA CYS A 34 5.02 -11.51 -11.83
C CYS A 34 6.55 -11.55 -11.76
N ILE A 35 7.24 -10.55 -12.32
CA ILE A 35 8.69 -10.40 -12.19
C ILE A 35 9.05 -10.22 -10.71
N GLY A 36 8.32 -9.36 -10.00
CA GLY A 36 8.47 -9.09 -8.57
C GLY A 36 8.40 -10.35 -7.70
N LEU A 37 7.51 -11.30 -8.03
CA LEU A 37 7.44 -12.60 -7.35
C LEU A 37 8.72 -13.44 -7.55
N GLY A 38 9.41 -13.31 -8.69
CA GLY A 38 10.69 -13.97 -8.93
C GLY A 38 11.86 -13.34 -8.17
N MET A 39 11.72 -12.09 -7.73
CA MET A 39 12.78 -11.31 -7.07
C MET A 39 12.27 -10.52 -5.84
N VAL A 40 11.49 -11.20 -4.99
CA VAL A 40 10.83 -10.60 -3.81
C VAL A 40 11.79 -9.92 -2.83
N VAL A 41 13.02 -10.44 -2.70
CA VAL A 41 14.05 -9.80 -1.85
C VAL A 41 14.49 -8.46 -2.44
N GLY A 42 14.74 -8.43 -3.75
CA GLY A 42 15.08 -7.19 -4.45
C GLY A 42 13.96 -6.16 -4.37
N LEU A 43 12.71 -6.60 -4.51
CA LEU A 43 11.54 -5.72 -4.40
C LEU A 43 11.36 -5.17 -2.98
N THR A 44 11.62 -5.99 -1.96
CA THR A 44 11.64 -5.55 -0.56
C THR A 44 12.68 -4.45 -0.35
N LEU A 45 13.93 -4.69 -0.74
CA LEU A 45 15.02 -3.72 -0.57
C LEU A 45 14.76 -2.43 -1.35
N ALA A 46 14.32 -2.54 -2.60
CA ALA A 46 13.98 -1.38 -3.42
C ALA A 46 12.87 -0.53 -2.77
N SER A 47 11.83 -1.18 -2.24
CA SER A 47 10.74 -0.49 -1.55
C SER A 47 11.20 0.21 -0.26
N MET A 48 12.13 -0.40 0.48
CA MET A 48 12.70 0.21 1.69
C MET A 48 13.54 1.44 1.37
N ILE A 49 14.42 1.34 0.37
CA ILE A 49 15.23 2.48 -0.07
C ILE A 49 14.31 3.61 -0.56
N PHE A 50 13.27 3.28 -1.33
CA PHE A 50 12.28 4.24 -1.78
C PHE A 50 11.56 4.90 -0.60
N LEU A 51 11.12 4.12 0.39
CA LEU A 51 10.51 4.63 1.63
C LEU A 51 11.45 5.57 2.39
N GLY A 52 12.72 5.17 2.56
CA GLY A 52 13.74 6.00 3.22
C GLY A 52 13.97 7.33 2.48
N ALA A 53 14.03 7.30 1.16
CA ALA A 53 14.13 8.51 0.33
C ALA A 53 12.92 9.43 0.50
N LEU A 54 11.69 8.88 0.52
CA LEU A 54 10.47 9.64 0.77
C LEU A 54 10.47 10.28 2.16
N LEU A 55 10.93 9.58 3.20
CA LEU A 55 11.06 10.14 4.55
C LEU A 55 12.06 11.30 4.59
N ILE A 56 13.19 11.20 3.89
CA ILE A 56 14.15 12.30 3.80
C ILE A 56 13.51 13.50 3.11
N VAL A 57 12.85 13.30 1.96
CA VAL A 57 12.15 14.38 1.26
C VAL A 57 11.10 15.03 2.17
N ALA A 58 10.30 14.23 2.87
CA ALA A 58 9.30 14.72 3.82
C ALA A 58 9.91 15.50 5.00
N GLY A 59 11.07 15.05 5.50
CA GLY A 59 11.82 15.78 6.53
C GLY A 59 12.33 17.12 6.02
N VAL A 60 12.92 17.16 4.81
CA VAL A 60 13.41 18.40 4.20
C VAL A 60 12.27 19.40 3.94
N THR A 61 11.13 18.94 3.42
CA THR A 61 9.98 19.83 3.18
C THR A 61 9.43 20.40 4.50
N GLN A 62 9.32 19.59 5.56
CA GLN A 62 8.90 20.09 6.87
C GLN A 62 9.86 21.10 7.47
N ILE A 63 11.18 20.92 7.29
CA ILE A 63 12.17 21.92 7.72
C ILE A 63 11.93 23.24 7.00
N ILE A 64 11.69 23.22 5.69
CA ILE A 64 11.40 24.42 4.90
C ILE A 64 10.16 25.14 5.45
N ASP A 65 9.11 24.39 5.80
CA ASP A 65 7.87 24.95 6.35
C ASP A 65 8.06 25.58 7.74
N VAL A 66 8.87 24.96 8.60
CA VAL A 66 9.28 25.50 9.90
C VAL A 66 9.95 26.88 9.75
N PHE A 67 10.79 27.06 8.74
CA PHE A 67 11.46 28.33 8.48
C PHE A 67 10.53 29.40 7.91
N LYS A 68 9.47 29.02 7.17
CA LYS A 68 8.49 29.96 6.60
C LYS A 68 7.46 30.45 7.63
N CYS A 69 7.07 29.62 8.59
CA CYS A 69 6.01 29.91 9.56
C CYS A 69 6.55 30.17 10.98
N LYS A 70 7.43 31.17 11.14
CA LYS A 70 8.11 31.49 12.42
C LYS A 70 7.20 31.88 13.60
N HIS A 71 5.90 32.12 13.41
CA HIS A 71 4.99 32.70 14.43
C HIS A 71 3.93 31.73 15.00
N TRP A 72 3.95 30.44 14.67
CA TRP A 72 2.97 29.47 15.19
C TRP A 72 3.47 28.73 16.44
N LYS A 73 2.59 28.57 17.44
CA LYS A 73 2.85 27.84 18.70
C LYS A 73 3.19 26.34 18.53
N GLY A 74 3.23 25.81 17.30
CA GLY A 74 3.55 24.42 16.97
C GLY A 74 4.93 24.19 16.32
N VAL A 75 5.73 25.23 16.10
CA VAL A 75 7.00 25.13 15.35
C VAL A 75 7.98 24.11 15.94
N VAL A 76 8.07 24.02 17.27
CA VAL A 76 8.97 23.05 17.95
C VAL A 76 8.56 21.60 17.65
N TRP A 77 7.26 21.31 17.64
CA TRP A 77 6.75 19.96 17.31
C TRP A 77 7.02 19.60 15.85
N HIS A 78 6.82 20.54 14.92
CA HIS A 78 7.15 20.31 13.51
C HIS A 78 8.65 20.10 13.30
N ALA A 79 9.51 20.86 13.98
CA ALA A 79 10.95 20.68 13.90
C ALA A 79 11.39 19.30 14.43
N LEU A 80 10.80 18.85 15.55
CA LEU A 80 11.06 17.52 16.10
C LEU A 80 10.65 16.42 15.12
N ILE A 81 9.44 16.49 14.54
CA ILE A 81 8.96 15.50 13.56
C ILE A 81 9.86 15.47 12.33
N ALA A 82 10.31 16.63 11.84
CA ALA A 82 11.18 16.71 10.68
C ALA A 82 12.54 16.05 10.93
N VAL A 83 13.12 16.26 12.13
CA VAL A 83 14.34 15.58 12.56
C VAL A 83 14.13 14.07 12.65
N LEU A 84 13.00 13.60 13.20
CA LEU A 84 12.66 12.19 13.25
C LEU A 84 12.53 11.57 11.85
N TYR A 85 11.93 12.28 10.90
CA TYR A 85 11.84 11.83 9.51
C TYR A 85 13.20 11.74 8.83
N LEU A 86 14.09 12.71 9.03
CA LEU A 86 15.46 12.64 8.50
C LEU A 86 16.24 11.48 9.10
N ILE A 87 16.21 11.32 10.42
CA ILE A 87 16.91 10.24 11.12
C ILE A 87 16.35 8.89 10.66
N GLY A 88 15.03 8.72 10.66
CA GLY A 88 14.37 7.50 10.22
C GLY A 88 14.70 7.17 8.77
N GLY A 89 14.61 8.14 7.87
CA GLY A 89 14.95 7.96 6.45
C GLY A 89 16.41 7.56 6.23
N CYS A 90 17.35 8.24 6.91
CA CYS A 90 18.77 7.89 6.85
C CYS A 90 19.06 6.49 7.41
N LEU A 91 18.42 6.11 8.53
CA LEU A 91 18.58 4.77 9.12
C LEU A 91 18.07 3.68 8.18
N ILE A 92 16.92 3.89 7.53
CA ILE A 92 16.37 2.93 6.57
C ILE A 92 17.30 2.77 5.36
N ILE A 93 17.89 3.85 4.85
CA ILE A 93 18.83 3.76 3.73
C ILE A 93 20.15 3.09 4.15
N TYR A 94 20.60 3.32 5.37
CA TYR A 94 21.84 2.73 5.90
C TYR A 94 21.71 1.22 6.09
N ASP A 95 20.62 0.76 6.70
CA ASP A 95 20.32 -0.66 6.89
C ASP A 95 18.86 -0.99 6.49
N PRO A 96 18.61 -1.19 5.19
CA PRO A 96 17.27 -1.51 4.70
C PRO A 96 16.78 -2.89 5.15
N ILE A 97 17.70 -3.79 5.54
CA ILE A 97 17.35 -5.13 6.02
C ILE A 97 16.77 -5.01 7.42
N LEU A 98 17.43 -4.27 8.32
CA LEU A 98 16.90 -4.03 9.66
C LEU A 98 15.55 -3.31 9.59
N ALA A 99 15.44 -2.29 8.73
CA ALA A 99 14.19 -1.57 8.52
C ALA A 99 13.05 -2.50 8.06
N SER A 100 13.29 -3.37 7.08
CA SER A 100 12.26 -4.28 6.59
C SER A 100 11.82 -5.28 7.66
N THR A 101 12.74 -5.73 8.52
CA THR A 101 12.41 -6.67 9.61
C THR A 101 11.49 -6.04 10.66
N LEU A 102 11.71 -4.77 11.02
CA LEU A 102 10.89 -4.04 11.98
C LEU A 102 9.50 -3.74 11.40
N ILE A 103 9.44 -3.26 10.15
CA ILE A 103 8.18 -2.99 9.46
C ILE A 103 7.38 -4.27 9.27
N THR A 104 8.03 -5.40 8.99
CA THR A 104 7.38 -6.70 8.85
C THR A 104 6.80 -7.19 10.18
N ALA A 105 7.49 -6.98 11.30
CA ALA A 105 6.96 -7.32 12.62
C ALA A 105 5.72 -6.47 12.97
N MET A 106 5.75 -5.18 12.63
CA MET A 106 4.58 -4.30 12.77
C MET A 106 3.43 -4.77 11.88
N LEU A 107 3.70 -5.08 10.60
CA LEU A 107 2.72 -5.62 9.65
C LEU A 107 2.07 -6.89 10.18
N ALA A 108 2.88 -7.83 10.69
CA ALA A 108 2.38 -9.07 11.27
C ALA A 108 1.49 -8.84 12.49
N SER A 109 1.87 -7.90 13.36
CA SER A 109 1.05 -7.50 14.51
C SER A 109 -0.29 -6.92 14.08
N VAL A 110 -0.29 -6.06 13.06
CA VAL A 110 -1.51 -5.48 12.48
C VAL A 110 -2.39 -6.56 11.85
N LEU A 111 -1.81 -7.53 11.12
CA LEU A 111 -2.54 -8.66 10.55
C LEU A 111 -3.26 -9.49 11.62
N ILE A 112 -2.61 -9.72 12.77
CA ILE A 112 -3.22 -10.41 13.90
C ILE A 112 -4.39 -9.59 14.46
N ILE A 113 -4.21 -8.28 14.69
CA ILE A 113 -5.28 -7.40 15.20
C ILE A 113 -6.48 -7.36 14.23
N ILE A 114 -6.22 -7.25 12.93
CA ILE A 114 -7.26 -7.29 11.89
C ILE A 114 -7.96 -8.65 11.90
N GLY A 115 -7.21 -9.75 11.98
CA GLY A 115 -7.76 -11.09 12.03
C GLY A 115 -8.66 -11.32 13.24
N ILE A 116 -8.22 -10.88 14.43
CA ILE A 116 -9.02 -10.90 15.66
C ILE A 116 -10.30 -10.08 15.48
N SER A 117 -10.18 -8.85 14.96
CA SER A 117 -11.32 -7.97 14.72
C SER A 117 -12.34 -8.58 13.76
N ARG A 118 -11.87 -9.24 12.68
CA ARG A 118 -12.72 -9.95 11.72
C ARG A 118 -13.42 -11.15 12.36
N ILE A 119 -12.75 -11.90 13.23
CA ILE A 119 -13.38 -13.00 13.97
C ILE A 119 -14.46 -12.46 14.91
N PHE A 120 -14.19 -11.40 15.67
CA PHE A 120 -15.21 -10.76 16.52
C PHE A 120 -16.42 -10.29 15.71
N MET A 121 -16.18 -9.60 14.60
CA MET A 121 -17.24 -9.12 13.71
C MET A 121 -18.02 -10.26 13.09
N ALA A 122 -17.34 -11.34 12.67
CA ALA A 122 -18.01 -12.56 12.27
C ALA A 122 -18.90 -13.02 13.43
N LEU A 123 -18.38 -13.35 14.61
CA LEU A 123 -19.19 -13.87 15.72
C LEU A 123 -20.43 -13.02 16.06
N MET A 124 -20.38 -11.70 15.86
CA MET A 124 -21.52 -10.78 15.98
C MET A 124 -22.54 -10.91 14.82
N LEU A 125 -22.09 -11.05 13.58
CA LEU A 125 -22.95 -11.23 12.39
C LEU A 125 -23.33 -12.70 12.13
N LYS A 126 -23.30 -13.55 13.16
CA LYS A 126 -23.73 -14.95 13.06
C LYS A 126 -25.13 -15.02 12.46
N GLY A 127 -25.25 -15.70 11.32
CA GLY A 127 -26.52 -15.88 10.59
C GLY A 127 -26.73 -14.98 9.37
N SER A 128 -25.83 -14.01 9.12
CA SER A 128 -25.86 -13.21 7.88
C SER A 128 -25.14 -13.90 6.72
N ALA A 129 -25.56 -13.60 5.49
CA ALA A 129 -24.91 -14.11 4.28
C ALA A 129 -23.44 -13.65 4.24
N GLY A 130 -22.51 -14.60 4.14
CA GLY A 130 -21.06 -14.32 4.11
C GLY A 130 -20.34 -14.38 5.46
N TRP A 131 -21.04 -14.67 6.57
CA TRP A 131 -20.43 -14.83 7.90
C TRP A 131 -19.25 -15.81 7.92
N GLY A 132 -19.42 -16.98 7.32
CA GLY A 132 -18.38 -18.02 7.27
C GLY A 132 -17.13 -17.57 6.51
N TRP A 133 -17.31 -16.81 5.43
CA TRP A 133 -16.19 -16.23 4.66
C TRP A 133 -15.43 -15.19 5.47
N LEU A 134 -16.13 -14.36 6.24
CA LEU A 134 -15.52 -13.37 7.12
C LEU A 134 -14.71 -14.04 8.24
N LEU A 135 -15.24 -15.12 8.83
CA LEU A 135 -14.54 -15.91 9.86
C LEU A 135 -13.27 -16.56 9.29
N LEU A 136 -13.38 -17.20 8.12
CA LEU A 136 -12.24 -17.82 7.45
C LEU A 136 -11.16 -16.77 7.12
N ALA A 137 -11.56 -15.61 6.59
CA ALA A 137 -10.63 -14.52 6.30
C ALA A 137 -9.94 -13.98 7.56
N GLY A 138 -10.63 -13.95 8.70
CA GLY A 138 -10.05 -13.62 9.99
C GLY A 138 -9.02 -14.65 10.47
N LEU A 139 -9.36 -15.94 10.37
CA LEU A 139 -8.47 -17.03 10.76
C LEU A 139 -7.19 -17.06 9.91
N ILE A 140 -7.32 -16.89 8.58
CA ILE A 140 -6.19 -16.81 7.65
C ILE A 140 -5.29 -15.63 8.01
N ALA A 141 -5.86 -14.45 8.32
CA ALA A 141 -5.08 -13.27 8.68
C ALA A 141 -4.26 -13.49 9.96
N ILE A 142 -4.85 -14.11 11.00
CA ILE A 142 -4.11 -14.47 12.22
C ILE A 142 -3.02 -15.49 11.91
N ALA A 143 -3.34 -16.56 11.16
CA ALA A 143 -2.37 -17.60 10.82
C ALA A 143 -1.17 -17.04 10.07
N LEU A 144 -1.41 -16.15 9.09
CA LEU A 144 -0.35 -15.46 8.35
C LEU A 144 0.50 -14.57 9.28
N GLY A 145 -0.13 -13.76 10.13
CA GLY A 145 0.60 -12.90 11.07
C GLY A 145 1.47 -13.70 12.05
N VAL A 146 0.94 -14.79 12.61
CA VAL A 146 1.70 -15.68 13.50
C VAL A 146 2.85 -16.36 12.75
N MET A 147 2.62 -16.83 11.52
CA MET A 147 3.65 -17.46 10.69
C MET A 147 4.80 -16.50 10.39
N ILE A 148 4.50 -15.23 10.10
CA ILE A 148 5.49 -14.18 9.85
C ILE A 148 6.33 -13.91 11.10
N LEU A 149 5.69 -13.82 12.27
CA LEU A 149 6.39 -13.61 13.55
C LEU A 149 7.23 -14.83 13.95
N ALA A 150 6.79 -16.05 13.65
CA ALA A 150 7.54 -17.27 13.94
C ALA A 150 8.84 -17.38 13.14
N HIS A 151 8.89 -16.81 11.93
CA HIS A 151 10.08 -16.76 11.08
C HIS A 151 10.84 -15.44 11.19
N TRP A 152 10.46 -14.58 12.14
CA TRP A 152 11.17 -13.32 12.36
C TRP A 152 12.58 -13.61 12.92
N PRO A 153 13.64 -12.93 12.44
CA PRO A 153 13.66 -11.76 11.53
C PRO A 153 13.77 -12.10 10.03
N ILE A 154 13.98 -13.37 9.65
CA ILE A 154 14.22 -13.80 8.26
C ILE A 154 13.03 -13.46 7.35
N SER A 155 11.80 -13.50 7.89
CA SER A 155 10.58 -13.09 7.18
C SER A 155 10.62 -11.66 6.64
N GLY A 156 11.38 -10.76 7.29
CA GLY A 156 11.53 -9.37 6.86
C GLY A 156 12.16 -9.17 5.49
N LEU A 157 12.89 -10.17 4.97
CA LEU A 157 13.61 -10.06 3.71
C LEU A 157 12.71 -10.22 2.48
N TRP A 158 11.57 -10.90 2.62
CA TRP A 158 10.76 -11.30 1.46
C TRP A 158 9.28 -10.96 1.61
N VAL A 159 8.76 -10.83 2.84
CA VAL A 159 7.33 -10.59 3.07
C VAL A 159 6.86 -9.30 2.42
N ILE A 160 7.60 -8.20 2.59
CA ILE A 160 7.16 -6.91 2.06
C ILE A 160 7.14 -6.91 0.54
N GLY A 161 8.19 -7.43 -0.11
CA GLY A 161 8.24 -7.59 -1.55
C GLY A 161 7.17 -8.52 -2.09
N LEU A 162 6.85 -9.60 -1.38
CA LEU A 162 5.72 -10.47 -1.74
C LEU A 162 4.39 -9.71 -1.72
N PHE A 163 4.12 -8.96 -0.65
CA PHE A 163 2.90 -8.16 -0.54
C PHE A 163 2.80 -7.12 -1.66
N ILE A 164 3.90 -6.43 -1.97
CA ILE A 164 3.96 -5.47 -3.07
C ILE A 164 3.71 -6.17 -4.42
N ALA A 165 4.34 -7.31 -4.68
CA ALA A 165 4.16 -8.04 -5.92
C ALA A 165 2.71 -8.53 -6.10
N ILE A 166 2.10 -9.05 -5.03
CA ILE A 166 0.69 -9.45 -5.04
C ILE A 166 -0.21 -8.25 -5.30
N GLU A 167 0.02 -7.13 -4.61
CA GLU A 167 -0.75 -5.89 -4.80
C GLU A 167 -0.68 -5.41 -6.26
N MET A 168 0.52 -5.41 -6.85
CA MET A 168 0.71 -5.04 -8.26
C MET A 168 -0.07 -5.95 -9.22
N ILE A 169 -0.14 -7.25 -8.93
CA ILE A 169 -0.94 -8.19 -9.73
C ILE A 169 -2.43 -7.89 -9.59
N VAL A 170 -2.91 -7.67 -8.36
CA VAL A 170 -4.32 -7.36 -8.07
C VAL A 170 -4.74 -6.04 -8.72
N ASP A 171 -3.91 -5.00 -8.61
CA ASP A 171 -4.11 -3.72 -9.28
C ASP A 171 -4.10 -3.88 -10.81
N GLY A 172 -3.16 -4.67 -11.34
CA GLY A 172 -3.09 -5.00 -12.76
C GLY A 172 -4.38 -5.63 -13.29
N TRP A 173 -4.92 -6.63 -12.60
CA TRP A 173 -6.22 -7.22 -12.90
C TRP A 173 -7.36 -6.20 -12.80
N THR A 174 -7.34 -5.37 -11.76
CA THR A 174 -8.36 -4.32 -11.55
C THR A 174 -8.38 -3.33 -12.72
N TYR A 175 -7.22 -2.87 -13.19
CA TYR A 175 -7.12 -2.00 -14.37
C TYR A 175 -7.55 -2.70 -15.65
N ILE A 176 -7.21 -3.98 -15.84
CA ILE A 176 -7.65 -4.76 -17.01
C ILE A 176 -9.18 -4.90 -17.02
N PHE A 177 -9.80 -5.22 -15.89
CA PHE A 177 -11.26 -5.34 -15.79
C PHE A 177 -11.97 -3.99 -15.96
N LEU A 178 -11.44 -2.93 -15.33
CA LEU A 178 -11.96 -1.58 -15.47
C LEU A 178 -11.88 -1.11 -16.91
N ALA A 179 -10.73 -1.34 -17.56
CA ALA A 179 -10.59 -1.16 -18.98
C ALA A 179 -11.71 -1.96 -19.66
N LEU A 180 -11.68 -3.29 -19.70
CA LEU A 180 -12.63 -4.10 -20.49
C LEU A 180 -14.12 -3.71 -20.29
N SER A 181 -14.48 -3.23 -19.10
CA SER A 181 -15.79 -2.67 -18.79
C SER A 181 -16.08 -1.34 -19.50
N ILE A 182 -15.13 -0.42 -19.56
CA ILE A 182 -15.23 0.84 -20.33
C ILE A 182 -15.35 0.56 -21.83
N LYS A 183 -14.57 -0.36 -22.41
CA LYS A 183 -14.69 -0.72 -23.83
C LYS A 183 -16.06 -1.29 -24.18
N ARG A 184 -16.61 -2.16 -23.32
CA ARG A 184 -17.96 -2.71 -23.48
C ARG A 184 -19.09 -1.67 -23.39
N ARG A 185 -18.82 -0.50 -22.80
CA ARG A 185 -19.80 0.60 -22.71
C ARG A 185 -19.59 1.66 -23.79
N ALA A 186 -18.41 1.70 -24.41
CA ALA A 186 -18.04 2.66 -25.44
C ALA A 186 -18.24 2.14 -26.87
N GLY A 187 -18.27 0.81 -27.06
CA GLY A 187 -18.70 0.15 -28.31
C GLY A 187 -20.11 -0.36 -28.17
#